data_AF-A0A2W2EZK0-F1
#
_entry.id   AF-A0A2W2EZK0-F1
#
_cell.length_a   1.000
_cell.length_b   1.000
_cell.length_c   1.000
_cell.angle_alpha   90.00
_cell.angle_beta   90.00
_cell.angle_gamma   90.00
#
_symmetry.space_group_name_H-M   'P 1'
#
loop_
_entity.id
_entity.type
_entity.pdbx_description
1 polymer ?
#
loop_
_entity_poly.entity_id
_entity_poly.type
_entity_poly.pdbx_seq_one_letter_code
_entity_poly.pdbx_strand_id
1 'polypeptide(L)' 'MSVAPGWYVDPADPQTRRYWDGEGWIGAPIPVDAT' A
#
# COMPACT_ATOMS: atom_id res chain seq x y z
N MET A 1 -6.95 8.30 -14.66
CA MET A 1 -5.95 7.22 -14.46
C MET A 1 -6.23 6.67 -13.06
N SER A 2 -6.97 5.58 -12.95
CA SER A 2 -7.28 4.98 -11.64
C SER A 2 -6.23 3.93 -11.31
N VAL A 3 -5.73 3.97 -10.08
CA VAL A 3 -4.74 3.00 -9.59
C VAL A 3 -5.47 1.67 -9.35
N ALA A 4 -4.91 0.57 -9.86
CA ALA A 4 -5.50 -0.75 -9.69
C ALA A 4 -5.45 -1.16 -8.19
N PRO A 5 -6.41 -1.96 -7.71
CA PRO A 5 -6.33 -2.48 -6.35
C PRO A 5 -5.04 -3.30 -6.16
N GLY A 6 -4.35 -3.09 -5.05
CA GLY A 6 -3.10 -3.78 -4.75
C GLY A 6 -2.29 -3.19 -3.60
N TRP A 7 -1.18 -3.84 -3.31
CA TRP A 7 -0.20 -3.34 -2.34
C TRP A 7 0.76 -2.38 -3.01
N TYR A 8 0.93 -1.21 -2.41
CA TYR A 8 1.84 -0.18 -2.87
C TYR A 8 2.77 0.23 -1.74
N VAL A 9 4.04 0.41 -2.07
CA VAL A 9 5.07 0.87 -1.13
C VAL A 9 4.86 2.34 -0.82
N ASP A 10 5.01 2.71 0.45
CA ASP A 10 4.96 4.11 0.86
C ASP A 10 6.25 4.82 0.39
N PRO A 11 6.19 5.91 -0.40
CA PRO A 11 7.38 6.62 -0.84
C PRO A 11 8.10 7.37 0.29
N ALA A 12 7.42 7.67 1.41
CA ALA A 12 8.05 8.24 2.60
C ALA A 12 8.76 7.17 3.44
N ASP A 13 8.27 5.92 3.42
CA ASP A 13 8.88 4.78 4.10
C ASP A 13 8.87 3.52 3.22
N PRO A 14 9.96 3.28 2.44
CA PRO A 14 10.06 2.15 1.51
C PRO A 14 10.00 0.78 2.17
N GLN A 15 10.08 0.72 3.50
CA GLN A 15 9.99 -0.53 4.26
C GLN A 15 8.53 -0.88 4.58
N THR A 16 7.59 -0.01 4.26
CA THR A 16 6.17 -0.22 4.48
C THR A 16 5.38 -0.19 3.18
N ARG A 17 4.27 -0.91 3.17
CA ARG A 17 3.28 -0.92 2.09
C ARG A 17 1.90 -0.72 2.66
N ARG A 18 1.04 -0.07 1.88
CA ARG A 18 -0.37 0.10 2.18
C ARG A 18 -1.21 -0.49 1.05
N TYR A 19 -2.38 -1.01 1.39
CA TYR A 19 -3.28 -1.57 0.40
C TYR A 19 -4.18 -0.48 -0.16
N TRP A 20 -4.25 -0.40 -1.48
CA TRP A 20 -5.18 0.44 -2.22
C TRP A 20 -6.31 -0.44 -2.76
N ASP A 21 -7.57 -0.05 -2.55
CA ASP A 21 -8.72 -0.84 -3.01
C ASP A 21 -9.22 -0.47 -4.42
N GLY A 22 -8.67 0.58 -5.02
CA GLY A 22 -9.15 1.14 -6.29
C GLY A 22 -9.79 2.52 -6.10
N GLU A 23 -10.34 2.78 -4.92
CA GLU A 23 -10.99 4.04 -4.56
C GLU A 23 -10.25 4.77 -3.43
N GLY A 24 -9.67 4.02 -2.48
CA GLY A 24 -8.94 4.57 -1.33
C GLY A 24 -7.80 3.71 -0.79
N TRP A 25 -7.04 4.29 0.15
CA TRP A 25 -6.08 3.55 0.96
C TRP A 25 -6.80 2.95 2.16
N ILE A 26 -6.73 1.63 2.32
CA ILE A 26 -7.38 0.93 3.43
C ILE A 26 -6.35 0.25 4.34
N GLY A 27 -6.72 0.17 5.62
CA GLY A 27 -5.90 -0.44 6.65
C GLY A 27 -4.68 0.40 7.07
N ALA A 28 -3.89 -0.20 7.96
CA ALA A 28 -2.62 0.34 8.43
C ALA A 28 -1.48 -0.06 7.48
N PRO A 29 -0.43 0.78 7.34
CA PRO A 29 0.78 0.38 6.64
C PRO A 29 1.41 -0.83 7.35
N ILE A 30 1.77 -1.84 6.57
CA ILE A 30 2.44 -3.06 7.04
C ILE A 30 3.86 -3.12 6.49
N PRO A 31 4.78 -3.86 7.14
CA PRO A 31 6.11 -4.09 6.59
C PRO A 31 6.03 -4.79 5.23
N VAL A 32 6.86 -4.37 4.27
CA VAL A 32 6.98 -5.03 2.96
C VAL A 32 7.47 -6.47 3.08
N ASP A 33 8.18 -6.78 4.16
CA ASP A 33 8.77 -8.08 4.47
C ASP A 33 7.85 -8.98 5.33
N ALA A 34 6.70 -8.48 5.78
CA ALA A 34 5.72 -9.31 6.48
C ALA A 34 5.16 -10.36 5.51
N THR A 35 5.62 -11.61 5.68
CA THR A 35 5.24 -12.82 4.93
C THR A 35 4.08 -13.53 5.61
#